data_AF-A0A2U1Y8P8-F1
#
_entry.id   AF-A0A2U1Y8P8-F1
#
_cell.length_a   1.000
_cell.length_b   1.000
_cell.length_c   1.000
_cell.angle_alpha   90.00
_cell.angle_beta   90.00
_cell.angle_gamma   90.00
#
_symmetry.space_group_name_H-M   'P 1'
#
loop_
_entity.id
_entity.type
_entity.pdbx_description
1 polymer ?
#
loop_
_entity_poly.entity_id
_entity_poly.type
_entity_poly.pdbx_seq_one_letter_code
_entity_poly.pdbx_strand_id
1 'polypeptide(L)' 'GDLLLHDDEEGNANGHYTRIAPINNSLVFFPADRLHEVLPVTCDSADPLDGRITVNGWFHTPE' A
#
# COMPACT_ATOMS: atom_id res chain seq x y z
N GLY A 1 -3.84 -0.07 6.98
CA GLY A 1 -3.63 1.37 7.07
C GLY A 1 -3.16 1.87 5.73
N ASP A 2 -2.33 2.91 5.75
CA ASP A 2 -1.80 3.55 4.56
C ASP A 2 -0.75 2.68 3.87
N LEU A 3 -0.58 2.88 2.57
CA LEU A 3 0.52 2.33 1.79
C LEU A 3 1.69 3.30 1.86
N LEU A 4 2.87 2.80 2.27
CA LEU A 4 4.12 3.54 2.15
C LEU A 4 4.90 2.98 0.95
N LEU A 5 5.31 3.88 0.06
CA LEU A 5 6.19 3.58 -1.06
C LEU A 5 7.55 4.22 -0.76
N HIS A 6 8.58 3.41 -0.57
CA HIS A 6 9.90 3.90 -0.18
C HIS A 6 10.68 4.38 -1.40
N ASP A 7 11.37 5.50 -1.25
CA ASP A 7 12.21 6.06 -2.31
C ASP A 7 13.50 5.22 -2.49
N ASP A 8 14.00 4.67 -1.38
CA ASP A 8 15.18 3.81 -1.32
C ASP A 8 14.80 2.33 -1.16
N GLU A 9 15.52 1.45 -1.86
CA GLU A 9 15.29 0.00 -1.84
C GLU A 9 15.79 -0.69 -0.56
N GLU A 10 16.66 -0.04 0.22
CA GLU A 10 17.36 -0.64 1.36
C GLU A 10 16.60 -0.57 2.69
N GLY A 11 15.33 -0.13 2.70
CA GLY A 11 14.50 -0.17 3.92
C GLY A 11 15.12 0.56 5.11
N ASN A 12 15.75 1.71 4.84
CA ASN A 12 16.40 2.51 5.87
C ASN A 12 15.34 3.13 6.80
N ALA A 13 15.55 3.04 8.11
CA ALA A 13 14.69 3.67 9.12
C ALA A 13 14.57 5.20 8.98
N ASN A 14 15.52 5.84 8.29
CA ASN A 14 15.50 7.26 7.94
C ASN A 14 15.17 7.52 6.45
N GLY A 15 14.75 6.49 5.73
CA GLY A 15 14.43 6.58 4.31
C GLY A 15 13.21 7.45 4.06
N HIS A 16 13.22 8.17 2.95
CA HIS A 16 12.06 8.92 2.48
C HIS A 16 11.02 7.96 1.88
N TYR A 17 9.75 8.33 2.04
CA TYR A 17 8.64 7.56 1.51
C TYR A 17 7.49 8.47 1.08
N THR A 18 6.76 8.01 0.07
CA THR A 18 5.44 8.55 -0.28
C THR A 18 4.36 7.79 0.48
N ARG A 19 3.54 8.52 1.24
CA ARG A 19 2.41 7.97 2.01
C ARG A 19 1.09 8.13 1.25
N ILE A 20 0.39 7.04 1.05
CA ILE A 20 -0.85 6.98 0.26
C ILE A 20 -1.97 6.43 1.12
N ALA A 21 -2.98 7.27 1.40
CA ALA A 21 -4.17 6.86 2.13
C ALA A 21 -5.05 5.94 1.25
N PRO A 22 -5.66 4.87 1.80
CA PRO A 22 -6.63 4.07 1.08
C PRO A 22 -7.92 4.88 0.89
N ILE A 23 -8.36 5.01 -0.35
CA ILE A 23 -9.60 5.72 -0.71
C ILE A 23 -10.49 4.72 -1.44
N ASN A 24 -11.78 4.70 -1.11
CA ASN A 24 -12.72 3.81 -1.79
C ASN A 24 -12.75 4.10 -3.30
N ASN A 25 -12.86 3.06 -4.12
CA ASN A 25 -12.87 3.15 -5.58
C ASN A 25 -11.64 3.85 -6.17
N SER A 26 -10.47 3.66 -5.55
CA SER A 26 -9.19 4.10 -6.10
C SER A 26 -8.33 2.91 -6.55
N LEU A 27 -7.48 3.17 -7.54
CA LEU A 27 -6.49 2.21 -8.03
C LEU A 27 -5.11 2.89 -7.98
N VAL A 28 -4.14 2.21 -7.39
CA VAL A 28 -2.75 2.65 -7.29
C VAL A 28 -1.88 1.62 -7.99
N PHE A 29 -0.96 2.08 -8.84
CA PHE A 29 0.03 1.25 -9.50
C PHE A 29 1.42 1.89 -9.38
N PHE A 30 2.44 1.06 -9.26
CA PHE A 30 3.85 1.44 -9.18
C PHE A 30 4.71 0.28 -9.72
N PRO A 31 5.99 0.53 -10.09
CA PRO A 31 6.88 -0.54 -10.54
C PRO A 31 7.00 -1.68 -9.52
N ALA A 32 6.96 -2.93 -10.00
CA ALA A 32 6.84 -4.12 -9.14
C ALA A 32 8.05 -4.37 -8.24
N ASP A 33 9.18 -3.75 -8.54
CA ASP A 33 10.45 -3.81 -7.81
C ASP A 33 10.53 -2.82 -6.64
N ARG A 34 9.55 -1.94 -6.46
CA ARG A 34 9.58 -0.95 -5.40
C ARG A 34 9.31 -1.55 -4.02
N LEU A 35 10.16 -1.20 -3.06
CA LEU A 35 9.94 -1.47 -1.65
C LEU A 35 8.70 -0.69 -1.17
N HIS A 36 7.75 -1.42 -0.58
CA HIS A 36 6.51 -0.85 -0.07
C HIS A 36 6.01 -1.65 1.13
N GLU A 37 5.29 -0.98 2.03
CA GLU A 37 4.62 -1.62 3.16
C GLU A 37 3.19 -1.10 3.33
N VAL A 38 2.33 -1.96 3.89
CA VAL A 38 0.99 -1.56 4.31
C VAL A 38 0.99 -1.44 5.83
N LEU A 39 0.82 -0.22 6.33
CA LEU A 39 0.77 0.03 7.77
C LEU A 39 -0.41 -0.71 8.43
N PRO A 40 -0.33 -1.03 9.73
CA PRO A 40 -1.44 -1.61 10.48
C PRO A 40 -2.76 -0.83 10.27
N VAL A 41 -3.88 -1.54 10.23
CA VAL A 41 -5.21 -0.91 10.28
C VAL A 41 -5.56 -0.66 11.74
N THR A 42 -5.79 0.60 12.09
CA THR A 42 -6.46 0.99 13.33
C THR A 42 -7.85 1.47 12.97
N CYS A 43 -8.88 0.80 13.48
CA CYS A 43 -10.28 1.17 13.27
C CYS A 43 -11.01 0.98 14.60
N ASP A 44 -11.76 2.00 15.01
CA ASP A 44 -12.54 1.97 16.26
C ASP A 44 -13.87 1.22 16.09
N SER A 45 -14.25 0.90 14.84
CA SER A 45 -15.43 0.11 14.53
C SER A 45 -15.16 -1.39 14.67
N ALA A 46 -16.15 -2.12 15.19
CA ALA A 46 -16.18 -3.58 15.19
C ALA A 46 -16.83 -4.16 13.93
N ASP A 47 -17.41 -3.33 13.05
CA ASP A 47 -17.96 -3.78 11.78
C ASP A 47 -16.81 -4.08 10.80
N PRO A 48 -16.69 -5.32 10.28
CA PRO A 48 -15.63 -5.66 9.33
C PRO A 48 -15.71 -4.84 8.02
N LEU A 49 -16.87 -4.29 7.67
CA LEU A 49 -17.05 -3.46 6.48
C LEU A 49 -16.47 -2.05 6.62
N ASP A 50 -16.27 -1.58 7.85
CA ASP A 50 -15.52 -0.34 8.14
C ASP A 50 -14.00 -0.58 8.11
N GLY A 51 -13.59 -1.84 7.88
CA GLY A 51 -12.20 -2.23 7.67
C GLY A 51 -11.65 -1.83 6.29
N ARG A 52 -10.39 -2.18 6.04
CA ARG A 52 -9.74 -1.94 4.74
C ARG A 52 -9.80 -3.20 3.88
N ILE A 53 -10.67 -3.21 2.88
CA ILE A 53 -10.75 -4.25 1.86
C ILE A 53 -10.05 -3.77 0.58
N THR A 54 -9.15 -4.59 0.03
CA THR A 54 -8.41 -4.29 -1.21
C THR A 54 -8.24 -5.52 -2.08
N VAL A 55 -8.23 -5.32 -3.40
CA VAL A 55 -7.80 -6.32 -4.38
C VAL A 55 -6.43 -5.88 -4.91
N ASN A 56 -5.44 -6.77 -4.86
CA ASN A 56 -4.07 -6.50 -5.30
C ASN A 56 -3.64 -7.52 -6.36
N GLY A 57 -2.71 -7.14 -7.22
CA GLY A 57 -2.16 -8.02 -8.26
C GLY A 57 -1.06 -7.33 -9.07
N TRP A 58 -0.52 -8.07 -10.03
CA TRP A 58 0.56 -7.62 -10.91
C TRP A 58 0.16 -7.76 -12.38
N PHE A 59 0.59 -6.81 -13.20
CA PHE A 59 0.57 -6.95 -14.65
C PHE A 59 1.81 -7.74 -15.07
N HIS A 60 1.60 -8.89 -15.69
CA HIS A 60 2.67 -9.68 -16.28
C HIS A 60 2.88 -9.25 -17.73
N THR A 61 4.12 -9.40 -18.23
CA THR A 61 4.37 -9.29 -19.67
C THR A 61 3.53 -10.33 -20.41
N PRO A 62 2.97 -9.99 -21.59
CA PRO A 62 2.35 -11.00 -22.45
C PRO A 62 3.36 -12.11 -22.77
N GLU A 63 2.92 -13.36 -22.72
CA GLU A 63 3.69 -14.53 -23.20
C GLU A 63 4.00 -14.41 -24.70
#